data_AF-A0A9Y1BPX1-F1
#
_entry.id   AF-A0A9Y1BPX1-F1
#
_cell.length_a   1.000
_cell.length_b   1.000
_cell.length_c   1.000
_cell.angle_alpha   90.00
_cell.angle_beta   90.00
_cell.angle_gamma   90.00
#
_symmetry.space_group_name_H-M   'P 1'
#
loop_
_entity.id
_entity.type
_entity.pdbx_description
1 polymer ?
#
loop_
_entity_poly.entity_id
_entity_poly.type
_entity_poly.pdbx_seq_one_letter_code
_entity_poly.pdbx_strand_id
1 'polypeptide(L)'
;MEPGEYMMDWWGIPFVGYMMIGVVLVIVLIAFLKYLDAEKRGLNGLLWLFLVIVPMISVVSIIVYLIIRIDYPVQQPVEQSLLHKAQVYHKNPTSMLTALANLDEHYANSEITREDYYQMKRDIELSQ
;
A
#
# COMPACT_ATOMS: atom_id res chain seq x y z
N MET A 1 27.26 30.89 51.39
CA MET A 1 26.88 29.82 50.46
C MET A 1 25.39 29.66 50.58
N GLU A 2 24.62 30.17 49.63
CA GLU A 2 23.16 30.03 49.65
C GLU A 2 22.76 28.80 48.80
N PRO A 3 22.09 27.80 49.39
CA PRO A 3 21.67 26.61 48.67
C PRO A 3 20.25 26.85 48.12
N GLY A 4 20.14 27.31 46.87
CA GLY A 4 18.80 27.56 46.31
C GLY A 4 18.68 27.66 44.79
N GLU A 5 19.75 27.88 44.03
CA GLU A 5 19.59 28.25 42.61
C GLU A 5 19.47 27.09 41.62
N TYR A 6 19.64 25.82 42.04
CA TYR A 6 19.70 24.67 41.12
C TYR A 6 18.41 23.82 41.04
N MET A 7 17.32 24.23 41.67
CA MET A 7 16.07 23.44 41.66
C MET A 7 15.07 23.83 40.58
N MET A 8 15.30 24.91 39.82
CA MET A 8 14.45 25.34 38.70
C MET A 8 15.04 25.08 37.29
N ASP A 9 16.19 24.39 37.22
CA ASP A 9 16.76 23.90 35.95
C ASP A 9 16.14 22.57 35.46
N TRP A 10 15.11 22.06 36.15
CA TRP A 10 14.38 20.86 35.75
C TRP A 10 13.67 21.02 34.38
N TRP A 11 13.47 22.26 33.92
CA TRP A 11 12.95 22.62 32.60
C TRP A 11 13.97 23.36 31.72
N GLY A 12 15.22 23.46 32.18
CA GLY A 12 16.27 24.30 31.61
C GLY A 12 17.03 23.68 30.45
N ILE A 13 16.36 23.32 29.34
CA ILE A 13 17.09 23.09 28.08
C ILE A 13 16.29 23.57 26.85
N PRO A 14 16.55 24.78 26.31
CA PRO A 14 16.00 25.20 25.01
C PRO A 14 16.34 24.20 23.89
N PHE A 15 17.51 23.56 23.99
CA PHE A 15 17.94 22.49 23.09
C PHE A 15 16.99 21.27 23.08
N VAL A 16 16.45 20.84 24.23
CA VAL A 16 15.48 19.72 24.29
C VAL A 16 14.14 20.11 23.66
N GLY A 17 13.71 21.36 23.83
CA GLY A 17 12.48 21.86 23.19
C GLY A 17 12.56 21.89 21.66
N TYR A 18 13.64 22.44 21.09
CA TYR A 18 13.84 22.45 19.63
C TYR A 18 14.06 21.04 19.06
N MET A 19 14.78 20.18 19.78
CA MET A 19 14.94 18.76 19.42
C MET A 19 13.60 18.01 19.46
N MET A 20 12.72 18.31 20.42
CA MET A 20 11.37 17.75 20.49
C MET A 20 10.51 18.12 19.28
N ILE A 21 10.58 19.37 18.82
CA ILE A 21 9.86 19.79 17.60
C ILE A 21 10.35 18.97 16.39
N GLY A 22 11.67 18.79 16.26
CA GLY A 22 12.24 17.93 15.21
C GLY A 22 11.73 16.49 15.29
N VAL A 23 11.71 15.89 16.49
CA VAL A 23 11.19 14.54 16.71
C VAL A 23 9.70 14.45 16.37
N VAL A 24 8.89 15.44 16.77
CA VAL A 24 7.46 15.50 16.43
C VAL A 24 7.27 15.58 14.92
N LEU A 25 8.03 16.42 14.23
CA LEU A 25 7.97 16.51 12.76
C LEU A 25 8.33 15.18 12.09
N VAL A 26 9.35 14.48 12.58
CA VAL A 26 9.74 13.15 12.08
C VAL A 26 8.61 12.13 12.30
N ILE A 27 8.00 12.11 13.49
CA ILE A 27 6.89 11.20 13.80
C ILE A 27 5.69 11.49 12.89
N VAL A 28 5.34 12.77 12.72
CA VAL A 28 4.26 13.20 11.82
C VAL A 28 4.56 12.79 10.38
N LEU A 29 5.78 12.97 9.92
CA LEU A 29 6.21 12.56 8.58
C LEU A 29 6.05 11.04 8.39
N ILE A 30 6.50 10.23 9.35
CA ILE A 30 6.35 8.77 9.30
C ILE A 30 4.87 8.37 9.30
N ALA A 31 4.05 8.99 10.15
CA ALA A 31 2.61 8.74 10.21
C ALA A 31 1.94 9.06 8.87
N PHE A 32 2.33 10.17 8.24
CA PHE A 32 1.83 10.57 6.92
C PHE A 32 2.27 9.61 5.81
N LEU A 33 3.51 9.12 5.84
CA LEU A 33 3.99 8.12 4.87
C LEU A 33 3.22 6.80 4.98
N LYS A 34 2.95 6.34 6.22
CA LYS A 34 2.12 5.15 6.44
C LYS A 34 0.68 5.35 5.98
N TYR A 35 0.12 6.53 6.22
CA TYR A 35 -1.20 6.89 5.69
C TYR A 35 -1.23 6.75 4.16
N LEU A 36 -0.30 7.38 3.45
CA LEU A 36 -0.26 7.33 1.99
C LEU A 36 -0.01 5.91 1.44
N ASP A 37 0.90 5.13 2.04
CA ASP A 37 1.16 3.75 1.60
C ASP A 37 -0.03 2.83 1.92
N ALA A 38 -0.79 3.08 3.00
CA ALA A 38 -1.99 2.34 3.34
C ALA A 38 -3.16 2.62 2.38
N GLU A 39 -3.43 3.89 2.07
CA GLU A 39 -4.47 4.29 1.11
C GLU A 39 -4.21 3.69 -0.27
N LYS A 40 -2.94 3.69 -0.72
CA LYS A 40 -2.53 3.04 -1.99
C LYS A 40 -2.75 1.53 -2.03
N ARG A 41 -2.87 0.90 -0.87
CA ARG A 41 -3.12 -0.55 -0.72
C ARG A 41 -4.60 -0.84 -0.42
N GLY A 42 -5.44 0.20 -0.39
CA GLY A 42 -6.85 0.15 0.00
C GLY A 42 -7.08 -0.30 1.44
N LEU A 43 -6.09 -0.09 2.31
CA LEU A 43 -6.24 -0.23 3.77
C LEU A 43 -6.79 1.08 4.34
N ASN A 44 -7.43 1.02 5.51
CA ASN A 44 -7.86 2.24 6.22
C ASN A 44 -6.63 3.03 6.69
N GLY A 45 -6.22 4.05 5.92
CA GLY A 45 -5.01 4.81 6.19
C GLY A 45 -5.08 5.62 7.48
N LEU A 46 -6.29 6.09 7.83
CA LEU A 46 -6.49 6.87 9.05
C LEU A 46 -6.20 6.06 10.32
N LEU A 47 -6.59 4.79 10.34
CA LEU A 47 -6.25 3.86 11.43
C LEU A 47 -4.73 3.74 11.60
N TRP A 48 -4.01 3.59 10.50
CA TRP A 48 -2.56 3.44 10.52
C TRP A 48 -1.82 4.71 10.94
N LEU A 49 -2.38 5.88 10.64
CA LEU A 49 -1.90 7.18 11.09
C LEU A 49 -2.04 7.34 12.61
N PHE A 50 -3.22 7.05 13.16
CA PHE A 50 -3.48 7.18 14.60
C PHE A 50 -2.59 6.25 15.44
N LEU A 51 -2.32 5.04 14.98
CA LEU A 51 -1.47 4.08 15.70
C LEU A 51 0.01 4.52 15.81
N VAL A 52 0.47 5.42 14.95
CA VAL A 52 1.87 5.90 14.96
C VAL A 52 2.03 7.12 15.86
N ILE A 53 0.98 7.92 16.01
CA ILE A 53 0.98 9.11 16.86
C ILE A 53 1.13 8.71 18.35
N VAL A 54 0.63 7.54 18.75
CA VAL A 54 0.77 7.04 20.13
C VAL A 54 2.19 6.53 20.35
N PRO A 55 3.03 7.19 21.17
CA PRO A 55 4.46 6.88 21.24
C PRO A 55 4.76 5.44 21.66
N MET A 56 4.01 4.92 22.64
CA MET A 56 4.19 3.55 23.18
C MET A 56 3.84 2.45 22.17
N ILE A 57 2.91 2.73 21.26
CA ILE A 57 2.42 1.74 20.28
C ILE A 57 3.06 1.97 18.91
N SER A 58 3.69 3.11 18.69
CA SER A 58 4.26 3.52 17.40
C SER A 58 5.18 2.46 16.77
N VAL A 59 6.11 1.91 17.56
CA VAL A 59 7.06 0.89 17.09
C VAL A 59 6.34 -0.40 16.73
N VAL A 60 5.46 -0.89 17.62
CA VAL A 60 4.67 -2.10 17.38
C VAL A 60 3.79 -1.93 16.13
N SER A 61 3.15 -0.78 15.99
CA SER A 61 2.33 -0.43 14.82
C SER A 61 3.14 -0.44 13.52
N ILE A 62 4.39 0.01 13.53
CA ILE A 62 5.27 -0.06 12.35
C ILE A 62 5.56 -1.52 12.00
N ILE A 63 5.92 -2.36 12.98
CA ILE A 63 6.20 -3.78 12.74
C ILE A 63 4.96 -4.49 12.18
N VAL A 64 3.82 -4.35 12.85
CA VAL A 64 2.56 -4.96 12.43
C VAL A 64 2.15 -4.45 11.05
N TYR A 65 2.32 -3.15 10.77
CA TYR A 65 2.06 -2.59 9.46
C TYR A 65 2.93 -3.23 8.38
N LEU A 66 4.23 -3.39 8.64
CA LEU A 66 5.16 -4.01 7.68
C LEU A 66 4.81 -5.47 7.40
N ILE A 67 4.34 -6.22 8.41
CA ILE A 67 3.86 -7.59 8.23
C ILE A 67 2.64 -7.59 7.32
N ILE A 68 1.60 -6.83 7.68
CA ILE A 68 0.34 -6.78 6.91
C ILE A 68 0.60 -6.30 5.49
N ARG A 69 1.48 -5.31 5.30
CA ARG A 69 1.83 -4.75 4.00
C ARG A 69 2.26 -5.79 2.96
N ILE A 70 2.80 -6.93 3.37
CA ILE A 70 3.26 -8.00 2.48
C ILE A 70 2.09 -8.61 1.71
N ASP A 71 0.93 -8.75 2.36
CA ASP A 71 -0.24 -9.43 1.79
C ASP A 71 -1.12 -8.51 0.94
N TYR A 72 -0.92 -7.19 1.02
CA TYR A 72 -1.72 -6.19 0.32
C TYR A 72 -0.88 -5.53 -0.79
N PRO A 73 -0.91 -6.05 -2.03
CA PRO A 73 -0.22 -5.41 -3.14
C PRO A 73 -0.79 -4.00 -3.37
N VAL A 74 0.05 -3.11 -3.88
CA VAL A 74 -0.38 -1.75 -4.25
C VAL A 74 -1.50 -1.88 -5.29
N GLN A 75 -2.65 -1.28 -5.01
CA GLN A 75 -3.78 -1.27 -5.92
C GLN A 75 -3.40 -0.39 -7.11
N GLN A 76 -3.09 -1.03 -8.24
CA GLN A 76 -2.77 -0.30 -9.45
C GLN A 76 -4.05 0.24 -10.08
N PRO A 77 -4.00 1.44 -10.69
CA PRO A 77 -5.08 1.93 -11.53
C PRO A 77 -5.49 0.85 -12.54
N VAL A 78 -6.80 0.67 -12.73
CA VAL A 78 -7.35 -0.36 -13.63
C VAL A 78 -6.67 -0.31 -15.01
N GLU A 79 -6.47 0.87 -15.57
CA GLU A 79 -5.76 1.07 -16.84
C GLU A 79 -4.32 0.51 -16.84
N GLN A 80 -3.54 0.75 -15.78
CA GLN A 80 -2.18 0.23 -15.69
C GLN A 80 -2.15 -1.28 -15.52
N SER A 81 -3.13 -1.84 -14.80
CA SER A 81 -3.27 -3.28 -14.63
C SER A 81 -3.63 -3.99 -15.95
N LEU A 82 -4.47 -3.36 -16.78
CA LEU A 82 -4.87 -3.86 -18.10
C LEU A 82 -3.71 -3.81 -19.09
N LEU A 83 -2.96 -2.70 -19.11
CA LEU A 83 -1.76 -2.57 -19.94
C LEU A 83 -0.66 -3.56 -19.52
N HIS A 84 -0.45 -3.75 -18.21
CA HIS A 84 0.51 -4.74 -17.72
C HIS A 84 0.08 -6.17 -18.09
N LYS A 85 -1.21 -6.52 -17.94
CA LYS A 85 -1.73 -7.82 -18.39
C LYS A 85 -1.57 -8.01 -19.90
N ALA A 86 -1.93 -7.03 -20.72
CA ALA A 86 -1.75 -7.07 -22.17
C ALA A 86 -0.27 -7.27 -22.57
N GLN A 87 0.66 -6.61 -21.87
CA GLN A 87 2.10 -6.81 -22.09
C GLN A 87 2.60 -8.19 -21.65
N VAL A 88 2.07 -8.73 -20.55
CA VAL A 88 2.40 -10.09 -20.09
C VAL A 88 1.92 -11.14 -21.10
N TYR A 89 0.71 -10.95 -21.66
CA TYR A 89 0.19 -11.79 -22.74
C TYR A 89 1.05 -11.74 -24.00
N HIS A 90 1.52 -10.56 -24.40
CA HIS A 90 2.37 -10.38 -25.57
C HIS A 90 3.74 -11.07 -25.44
N LYS A 91 4.29 -11.16 -24.22
CA LYS A 91 5.64 -11.71 -23.99
C LYS A 91 5.69 -13.24 -23.96
N ASN A 92 4.58 -13.92 -23.73
CA ASN A 92 4.57 -15.37 -23.54
C ASN A 92 3.40 -16.07 -24.28
N PRO A 93 3.60 -16.55 -25.53
CA PRO A 93 2.53 -17.14 -26.35
C PRO A 93 1.88 -18.36 -25.69
N THR A 94 2.56 -19.03 -24.76
CA THR A 94 2.01 -20.15 -23.99
C THR A 94 0.93 -19.70 -23.01
N SER A 95 1.06 -18.51 -22.41
CA SER A 95 0.03 -17.95 -21.52
C SER A 95 -1.25 -17.53 -22.24
N MET A 96 -1.13 -17.14 -23.51
CA MET A 96 -2.27 -16.86 -24.39
C MET A 96 -3.08 -18.13 -24.65
N LEU A 97 -2.40 -19.24 -24.97
CA LEU A 97 -3.03 -20.56 -25.13
C LEU A 97 -3.75 -21.01 -23.85
N THR A 98 -3.13 -20.80 -22.68
CA THR A 98 -3.76 -21.12 -21.40
C THR A 98 -4.97 -20.23 -21.10
N ALA A 99 -4.91 -18.94 -21.43
CA ALA A 99 -6.04 -18.03 -21.25
C ALA A 99 -7.21 -18.36 -22.19
N LEU A 100 -6.93 -18.72 -23.45
CA LEU A 100 -7.96 -19.22 -24.37
C LEU A 100 -8.59 -20.53 -23.88
N ALA A 101 -7.78 -21.46 -23.39
CA ALA A 101 -8.27 -22.72 -22.82
C ALA A 101 -9.18 -22.48 -21.60
N ASN A 102 -8.82 -21.53 -20.73
CA ASN A 102 -9.62 -21.17 -19.56
C ASN A 102 -10.92 -20.44 -19.98
N LEU A 103 -10.86 -19.58 -21.00
CA LEU A 103 -12.04 -18.93 -21.57
C LEU A 103 -13.03 -19.94 -22.16
N ASP A 104 -12.52 -20.95 -22.87
CA ASP A 104 -13.32 -22.06 -23.41
C ASP A 104 -13.96 -22.89 -22.29
N GLU A 105 -13.24 -23.11 -21.18
CA GLU A 105 -13.76 -23.81 -19.98
C GLU A 105 -14.90 -23.02 -19.31
N HIS A 106 -14.73 -21.72 -19.09
CA HIS A 106 -15.78 -20.86 -18.53
C HIS A 106 -17.02 -20.79 -19.42
N TYR A 107 -16.85 -20.78 -20.75
CA TYR A 107 -17.96 -20.85 -21.69
C TYR A 107 -18.67 -22.21 -21.63
N ALA A 108 -17.91 -23.32 -21.56
CA ALA A 108 -18.46 -24.66 -21.40
C ALA A 108 -19.26 -24.82 -20.08
N ASN A 109 -18.81 -24.15 -19.02
CA ASN A 109 -19.49 -24.11 -17.72
C ASN A 109 -20.67 -23.12 -17.67
N SER A 110 -20.96 -22.41 -18.76
CA SER A 110 -22.03 -21.38 -18.84
C SER A 110 -21.85 -20.22 -17.84
N GLU A 111 -20.62 -19.97 -17.37
CA GLU A 111 -20.30 -18.87 -16.44
C GLU A 111 -20.16 -17.52 -17.16
N ILE A 112 -19.88 -17.56 -18.48
CA ILE A 112 -19.81 -16.40 -19.35
C ILE A 112 -20.79 -16.54 -20.49
N THR A 113 -21.32 -15.41 -20.95
CA THR A 113 -22.25 -15.38 -22.06
C THR A 113 -21.52 -15.49 -23.40
N ARG A 114 -22.28 -15.83 -24.45
CA ARG A 114 -21.72 -16.06 -25.78
C ARG A 114 -21.12 -14.78 -26.38
N GLU A 115 -21.76 -13.64 -26.15
CA GLU A 115 -21.29 -12.33 -26.56
C GLU A 115 -19.98 -11.95 -25.88
N ASP A 116 -19.86 -12.18 -24.56
CA ASP A 116 -18.65 -11.90 -23.79
C ASP A 116 -17.49 -12.79 -24.23
N TYR A 117 -17.76 -14.08 -24.50
CA TYR A 117 -16.78 -15.01 -25.04
C TYR A 117 -16.18 -14.51 -26.38
N TYR A 118 -17.03 -14.09 -27.33
CA TYR A 118 -16.54 -13.63 -28.64
C TYR A 118 -15.85 -12.27 -28.58
N GLN A 119 -16.19 -11.40 -27.63
CA GLN A 119 -15.45 -10.14 -27.44
C GLN A 119 -14.05 -10.42 -26.88
N MET A 120 -13.95 -11.18 -25.78
CA MET A 120 -12.67 -11.49 -25.15
C MET A 120 -11.74 -12.30 -26.06
N LYS A 121 -12.28 -13.26 -26.82
CA LYS A 121 -11.51 -14.01 -27.81
C LYS A 121 -10.92 -13.11 -28.89
N ARG A 122 -11.70 -12.15 -29.38
CA ARG A 122 -11.26 -11.21 -30.42
C ARG A 122 -10.21 -10.25 -29.90
N ASP A 123 -10.33 -9.78 -28.66
CA ASP A 123 -9.35 -8.89 -28.04
C ASP A 123 -8.00 -9.60 -27.83
N ILE A 124 -8.04 -10.89 -27.50
CA ILE A 124 -6.85 -11.75 -27.40
C ILE A 124 -6.19 -11.90 -28.79
N GLU A 125 -6.96 -12.18 -29.84
CA GLU A 125 -6.44 -12.36 -31.21
C GLU A 125 -5.92 -11.05 -31.83
N LEU A 126 -6.56 -9.90 -31.55
CA LEU A 126 -6.16 -8.57 -32.04
C LEU A 126 -4.92 -8.00 -31.35
N SER A 127 -4.46 -8.63 -30.27
CA SER A 127 -3.24 -8.24 -29.56
C SER A 127 -1.94 -8.79 -30.19
N GLN A 128 -2.05 -9.47 -31.34
CA GLN A 128 -0.96 -9.85 -32.26
C GLN A 128 -0.62 -8.75 -33.26
#